data_AF-A0A7D9KJS3-F1
#
_entry.id   AF-A0A7D9KJS3-F1
#
_cell.length_a   1.000
_cell.length_b   1.000
_cell.length_c   1.000
_cell.angle_alpha   90.00
_cell.angle_beta   90.00
_cell.angle_gamma   90.00
#
_symmetry.space_group_name_H-M   'P 1'
#
loop_
_entity.id
_entity.type
_entity.pdbx_description
1 polymer ?
#
loop_
_entity_poly.entity_id
_entity_poly.type
_entity_poly.pdbx_seq_one_letter_code
_entity_poly.pdbx_strand_id
1 'polypeptide(L)'
;MDTCREHATVMKKEMLKSTNKNVVMIKKLMVLTYPFRREKILAEPTAVEDITKEYPALNLISEFKSEFGRVMEDKTILKEMSATFTAVVKPKLLALAKEKGERKILEEMQELISMETSKRSDIEDTAAIIMLPQLMKRMNKGTVHLLKICSDDESIDDVIQQAVSPQLIGGGEIGNITPFYLVAERKVVLKFNDMESSKALAILMASYYIFNMEYPSNMRNVYLVLEATIMGRTAEARKRVVVNKFLQELNIEH
;
A
#
# COMPACT_ATOMS: atom_id res chain seq x y z
N MET A 1 26.72 -17.92 6.58
CA MET A 1 25.59 -18.14 5.65
C MET A 1 24.70 -19.30 6.09
N ASP A 2 25.26 -20.39 6.63
CA ASP A 2 24.49 -21.60 7.00
C ASP A 2 23.43 -21.36 8.08
N THR A 3 23.75 -20.62 9.14
CA THR A 3 22.80 -20.30 10.23
C THR A 3 21.58 -19.49 9.76
N CYS A 4 21.72 -18.62 8.76
CA CYS A 4 20.60 -17.87 8.21
C CYS A 4 19.64 -18.78 7.42
N ARG A 5 20.19 -19.70 6.64
CA ARG A 5 19.40 -20.70 5.89
C ARG A 5 18.66 -21.64 6.83
N GLU A 6 19.29 -22.03 7.94
CA GLU A 6 18.64 -22.80 9.00
C GLU A 6 17.46 -22.03 9.62
N HIS A 7 17.66 -20.77 9.99
CA HIS A 7 16.58 -19.91 10.51
C HIS A 7 15.41 -19.77 9.54
N ALA A 8 15.68 -19.53 8.25
CA ALA A 8 14.64 -19.46 7.21
C ALA A 8 13.91 -20.80 7.07
N THR A 9 14.62 -21.92 7.13
CA THR A 9 14.03 -23.27 7.04
C THR A 9 13.11 -23.57 8.22
N VAL A 10 13.53 -23.25 9.45
CA VAL A 10 12.70 -23.40 10.65
C VAL A 10 11.45 -22.53 10.55
N MET A 11 11.59 -21.28 10.09
CA MET A 11 10.47 -20.37 9.90
C MET A 11 9.47 -20.90 8.85
N LYS A 12 9.94 -21.42 7.71
CA LYS A 12 9.08 -22.04 6.70
C LYS A 12 8.27 -23.19 7.29
N LYS A 13 8.93 -24.09 8.03
CA LYS A 13 8.25 -25.22 8.69
C LYS A 13 7.19 -24.75 9.67
N GLU A 14 7.45 -23.70 10.43
CA GLU A 14 6.46 -23.13 11.35
C GLU A 14 5.28 -22.48 10.61
N MET A 15 5.55 -21.78 9.52
CA MET A 15 4.52 -21.10 8.70
C MET A 15 3.57 -22.08 8.00
N LEU A 16 3.99 -23.32 7.75
CA LEU A 16 3.14 -24.38 7.19
C LEU A 16 2.06 -24.90 8.15
N LYS A 17 2.20 -24.66 9.47
CA LYS A 17 1.20 -25.13 10.45
C LYS A 17 -0.11 -24.36 10.29
N SER A 18 -1.23 -25.07 10.16
CA SER A 18 -2.56 -24.44 10.07
C SER A 18 -2.99 -23.80 11.39
N THR A 19 -2.66 -24.42 12.53
CA THR A 19 -2.99 -23.95 13.88
C THR A 19 -1.76 -23.88 14.79
N ASN A 20 -1.86 -23.18 15.92
CA ASN A 20 -0.83 -23.11 16.97
C ASN A 20 0.58 -22.71 16.47
N LYS A 21 0.64 -21.81 15.48
CA LYS A 21 1.90 -21.23 15.01
C LYS A 21 2.61 -20.52 16.17
N ASN A 22 3.89 -20.79 16.36
CA ASN A 22 4.72 -20.10 17.33
C ASN A 22 5.09 -18.70 16.81
N VAL A 23 4.18 -17.75 17.01
CA VAL A 23 4.34 -16.36 16.56
C VAL A 23 5.57 -15.69 17.17
N VAL A 24 5.93 -16.03 18.41
CA VAL A 24 7.13 -15.49 19.08
C VAL A 24 8.39 -15.96 18.37
N MET A 25 8.45 -17.24 18.01
CA MET A 25 9.57 -17.80 17.24
C MET A 25 9.64 -17.19 15.84
N ILE A 26 8.51 -17.06 15.13
CA ILE A 26 8.47 -16.42 13.80
C ILE A 26 9.04 -15.01 13.87
N LYS A 27 8.59 -14.19 14.83
CA LYS A 27 9.12 -12.83 15.06
C LYS A 27 10.63 -12.82 15.29
N LYS A 28 11.12 -13.70 16.16
CA LYS A 28 12.55 -13.82 16.45
C LYS A 28 13.34 -14.19 15.19
N LEU A 29 12.86 -15.16 14.42
CA LEU A 29 13.49 -15.59 13.17
C LEU A 29 13.49 -14.45 12.15
N MET A 30 12.37 -13.74 11.97
CA MET A 30 12.29 -12.58 11.06
C MET A 30 13.30 -11.48 11.39
N VAL A 31 13.60 -11.26 12.68
CA VAL A 31 14.65 -10.33 13.14
C VAL A 31 16.04 -10.88 12.82
N LEU A 32 16.34 -12.12 13.19
CA LEU A 32 17.66 -12.73 12.97
C LEU A 32 18.04 -12.83 11.49
N THR A 33 17.03 -12.94 10.64
CA THR A 33 17.17 -13.18 9.21
C THR A 33 17.07 -11.88 8.40
N TYR A 34 16.79 -10.73 9.03
CA TYR A 34 16.62 -9.44 8.36
C TYR A 34 17.88 -8.93 7.64
N PRO A 35 19.09 -8.89 8.24
CA PRO A 35 20.26 -8.34 7.57
C PRO A 35 20.58 -9.05 6.24
N PHE A 36 20.53 -10.39 6.26
CA PHE A 36 20.77 -11.22 5.08
C PHE A 36 19.69 -11.05 4.01
N ARG A 37 18.41 -11.01 4.42
CA ARG A 37 17.30 -10.75 3.49
C ARG A 37 17.43 -9.38 2.85
N ARG A 38 17.77 -8.35 3.62
CA ARG A 38 17.88 -6.99 3.11
C ARG A 38 19.08 -6.83 2.18
N GLU A 39 20.23 -7.40 2.55
CA GLU A 39 21.42 -7.46 1.70
C GLU A 39 21.10 -8.09 0.33
N LYS A 40 20.44 -9.26 0.33
CA LYS A 40 20.03 -9.95 -0.90
C LYS A 40 19.13 -9.08 -1.78
N ILE A 41 18.07 -8.50 -1.20
CA ILE A 41 17.10 -7.65 -1.92
C ILE A 41 17.74 -6.39 -2.51
N LEU A 42 18.78 -5.85 -1.86
CA LEU A 42 19.50 -4.67 -2.32
C LEU A 42 20.61 -5.00 -3.34
N ALA A 43 21.19 -6.20 -3.28
CA ALA A 43 22.31 -6.59 -4.12
C ALA A 43 21.89 -6.92 -5.56
N GLU A 44 20.74 -7.57 -5.74
CA GLU A 44 20.25 -7.98 -7.05
C GLU A 44 18.72 -7.94 -7.15
N PRO A 45 18.16 -7.66 -8.35
CA PRO A 45 16.72 -7.76 -8.57
C PRO A 45 16.20 -9.16 -8.18
N THR A 46 15.37 -9.22 -7.13
CA THR A 46 14.79 -10.47 -6.63
C THR A 46 13.27 -10.41 -6.77
N ALA A 47 12.67 -11.43 -7.38
CA ALA A 47 11.22 -11.50 -7.52
C ALA A 47 10.53 -11.53 -6.14
N VAL A 48 9.39 -10.85 -6.02
CA VAL A 48 8.53 -10.83 -4.82
C VAL A 48 8.15 -12.25 -4.43
N GLU A 49 7.90 -13.12 -5.40
CA GLU A 49 7.61 -14.53 -5.14
C GLU A 49 8.78 -15.24 -4.47
N ASP A 50 10.02 -15.02 -4.92
CA ASP A 50 11.18 -15.68 -4.35
C ASP A 50 11.44 -15.20 -2.93
N ILE A 51 11.25 -13.90 -2.68
CA ILE A 51 11.33 -13.30 -1.33
C ILE A 51 10.28 -13.92 -0.41
N THR A 52 9.02 -13.98 -0.85
CA THR A 52 7.90 -14.49 -0.03
C THR A 52 7.94 -16.01 0.13
N LYS A 53 8.46 -16.77 -0.84
CA LYS A 53 8.76 -18.22 -0.68
C LYS A 53 9.89 -18.47 0.31
N GLU A 54 10.92 -17.61 0.30
CA GLU A 54 12.04 -17.73 1.23
C GLU A 54 11.66 -17.30 2.66
N TYR A 55 10.84 -16.25 2.76
CA TYR A 55 10.40 -15.63 4.01
C TYR A 55 8.86 -15.54 4.06
N PRO A 56 8.14 -16.67 4.19
CA PRO A 56 6.67 -16.71 4.10
C PRO A 56 5.94 -15.91 5.20
N ALA A 57 6.64 -15.58 6.29
CA ALA A 57 6.10 -14.70 7.31
C ALA A 57 5.80 -13.29 6.78
N LEU A 58 6.41 -12.84 5.68
CA LEU A 58 6.04 -11.58 5.02
C LEU A 58 4.58 -11.57 4.51
N ASN A 59 3.94 -12.72 4.35
CA ASN A 59 2.52 -12.81 4.01
C ASN A 59 1.61 -12.60 5.24
N LEU A 60 2.18 -12.34 6.42
CA LEU A 60 1.46 -11.92 7.62
C LEU A 60 1.55 -10.40 7.75
N ILE A 61 0.40 -9.74 7.86
CA ILE A 61 0.31 -8.28 8.02
C ILE A 61 1.20 -7.77 9.18
N SER A 62 1.26 -8.49 10.30
CA SER A 62 2.08 -8.10 11.46
C SER A 62 3.58 -8.10 11.16
N GLU A 63 4.07 -9.09 10.43
CA GLU A 63 5.49 -9.19 10.08
C GLU A 63 5.83 -8.27 8.91
N PHE A 64 4.90 -8.06 7.97
CA PHE A 64 5.05 -7.06 6.92
C PHE A 64 5.21 -5.65 7.50
N LYS A 65 4.37 -5.27 8.46
CA LYS A 65 4.49 -4.01 9.22
C LYS A 65 5.84 -3.92 9.94
N SER A 66 6.24 -4.99 10.61
CA SER A 66 7.51 -5.05 11.33
C SER A 66 8.72 -4.96 10.39
N GLU A 67 8.63 -5.55 9.20
CA GLU A 67 9.67 -5.50 8.18
C GLU A 67 9.87 -4.10 7.65
N PHE A 68 8.77 -3.41 7.32
CA PHE A 68 8.85 -2.01 6.91
C PHE A 68 9.48 -1.14 8.00
N GLY A 69 9.11 -1.38 9.27
CA GLY A 69 9.72 -0.64 10.37
C GLY A 69 11.22 -0.92 10.58
N ARG A 70 11.72 -2.10 10.17
CA ARG A 70 13.18 -2.36 10.11
C ARG A 70 13.82 -1.58 8.95
N VAL A 71 13.20 -1.59 7.78
CA VAL A 71 13.69 -0.86 6.59
C VAL A 71 13.77 0.65 6.82
N MET A 72 12.80 1.20 7.54
CA MET A 72 12.75 2.63 7.86
C MET A 72 13.46 3.00 9.16
N GLU A 73 13.97 2.02 9.91
CA GLU A 73 14.50 2.19 11.27
C GLU A 73 13.51 2.88 12.23
N ASP A 74 12.21 2.73 11.97
CA ASP A 74 11.11 3.34 12.70
C ASP A 74 9.94 2.37 12.79
N LYS A 75 9.57 1.96 14.01
CA LYS A 75 8.48 1.01 14.26
C LYS A 75 7.09 1.64 14.16
N THR A 76 6.97 2.97 14.23
CA THR A 76 5.69 3.69 14.24
C THR A 76 5.32 4.27 12.87
N ILE A 77 6.28 4.34 11.93
CA ILE A 77 6.11 4.93 10.59
C ILE A 77 4.81 4.54 9.88
N LEU A 78 4.42 3.25 9.87
CA LEU A 78 3.21 2.83 9.15
C LEU A 78 1.92 3.36 9.81
N LYS A 79 1.91 3.40 11.15
CA LYS A 79 0.81 3.99 11.91
C LYS A 79 0.73 5.49 11.63
N GLU A 80 1.87 6.18 11.64
CA GLU A 80 1.98 7.61 11.35
C GLU A 80 1.58 7.96 9.93
N MET A 81 1.96 7.15 8.94
CA MET A 81 1.53 7.29 7.55
C MET A 81 0.01 7.21 7.42
N SER A 82 -0.61 6.19 8.00
CA SER A 82 -2.08 6.05 7.96
C SER A 82 -2.80 7.20 8.69
N ALA A 83 -2.30 7.61 9.86
CA ALA A 83 -2.86 8.71 10.62
C ALA A 83 -2.72 10.05 9.88
N THR A 84 -1.55 10.31 9.29
CA THR A 84 -1.27 11.51 8.48
C THR A 84 -2.16 11.56 7.25
N PHE A 85 -2.36 10.42 6.58
CA PHE A 85 -3.29 10.35 5.45
C PHE A 85 -4.70 10.77 5.87
N THR A 86 -5.26 10.14 6.91
CA THR A 86 -6.64 10.41 7.35
C THR A 86 -6.82 11.81 7.93
N ALA A 87 -5.88 12.30 8.73
CA ALA A 87 -6.01 13.57 9.44
C ALA A 87 -5.61 14.80 8.61
N VAL A 88 -4.65 14.66 7.68
CA VAL A 88 -4.06 15.78 6.95
C VAL A 88 -4.34 15.70 5.46
N VAL A 89 -3.98 14.60 4.81
CA VAL A 89 -4.01 14.51 3.35
C VAL A 89 -5.43 14.38 2.81
N LYS A 90 -6.25 13.51 3.40
CA LYS A 90 -7.63 13.26 2.98
C LYS A 90 -8.47 14.54 2.95
N PRO A 91 -8.59 15.34 4.04
CA PRO A 91 -9.40 16.56 4.01
C PRO A 91 -9.02 17.50 2.87
N LYS A 92 -7.71 17.61 2.58
CA LYS A 92 -7.17 18.45 1.50
C LYS A 92 -7.51 17.91 0.12
N LEU A 93 -7.43 16.59 -0.08
CA LEU A 93 -7.85 15.95 -1.33
C LEU A 93 -9.35 16.13 -1.58
N LEU A 94 -10.19 15.93 -0.56
CA LEU A 94 -11.64 16.11 -0.68
C LEU A 94 -12.00 17.57 -1.01
N ALA A 95 -11.34 18.53 -0.37
CA ALA A 95 -11.53 19.96 -0.66
C ALA A 95 -11.13 20.31 -2.09
N LEU A 96 -9.94 19.85 -2.54
CA LEU A 96 -9.45 20.07 -3.89
C LEU A 96 -10.34 19.41 -4.95
N ALA A 97 -10.87 18.21 -4.67
CA ALA A 97 -11.80 17.51 -5.55
C ALA A 97 -13.11 18.29 -5.74
N LYS A 98 -13.64 18.88 -4.66
CA LYS A 98 -14.82 19.74 -4.72
C LYS A 98 -14.55 20.99 -5.57
N GLU A 99 -13.40 21.61 -5.40
CA GLU A 99 -12.99 22.81 -6.16
C GLU A 99 -12.76 22.50 -7.66
N LYS A 100 -12.17 21.34 -7.96
CA LYS A 100 -11.93 20.87 -9.34
C LYS A 100 -13.15 20.24 -10.02
N GLY A 101 -14.26 20.05 -9.30
CA GLY A 101 -15.52 19.59 -9.86
C GLY A 101 -15.62 18.07 -10.07
N GLU A 102 -14.92 17.25 -9.28
CA GLU A 102 -14.99 15.78 -9.31
C GLU A 102 -16.31 15.27 -8.69
N ARG A 103 -17.45 15.65 -9.27
CA ARG A 103 -18.78 15.46 -8.67
C ARG A 103 -19.17 14.00 -8.47
N LYS A 104 -18.91 13.13 -9.46
CA LYS A 104 -19.39 11.75 -9.47
C LYS A 104 -18.98 10.99 -8.21
N ILE A 105 -17.68 10.96 -7.92
CA ILE A 105 -17.14 10.23 -6.77
C ILE A 105 -17.49 10.90 -5.44
N LEU A 106 -17.62 12.23 -5.41
CA LEU A 106 -18.06 12.96 -4.21
C LEU A 106 -19.53 12.68 -3.88
N GLU A 107 -20.41 12.60 -4.89
CA GLU A 107 -21.83 12.27 -4.72
C GLU A 107 -22.00 10.83 -4.25
N GLU A 108 -21.35 9.86 -4.92
CA GLU A 108 -21.32 8.45 -4.51
C GLU A 108 -20.82 8.27 -3.07
N MET A 109 -19.74 8.97 -2.71
CA MET A 109 -19.22 8.98 -1.34
C MET A 109 -20.25 9.51 -0.33
N GLN A 110 -20.96 10.60 -0.63
CA GLN A 110 -21.97 11.16 0.28
C GLN A 110 -23.19 10.25 0.42
N GLU A 111 -23.63 9.61 -0.67
CA GLU A 111 -24.72 8.63 -0.65
C GLU A 111 -24.38 7.45 0.26
N LEU A 112 -23.20 6.85 0.09
CA LEU A 112 -22.75 5.74 0.93
C LEU A 112 -22.60 6.14 2.41
N ILE A 113 -22.09 7.34 2.70
CA ILE A 113 -22.02 7.87 4.07
C ILE A 113 -23.42 7.99 4.69
N SER A 114 -24.42 8.40 3.90
CA SER A 114 -25.79 8.54 4.38
C SER A 114 -26.43 7.18 4.72
N MET A 115 -26.02 6.11 4.03
CA MET A 115 -26.50 4.74 4.26
C MET A 115 -25.79 4.08 5.45
N GLU A 116 -24.48 4.29 5.61
CA GLU A 116 -23.68 3.63 6.65
C GLU A 116 -22.71 4.61 7.35
N THR A 117 -23.27 5.52 8.16
CA THR A 117 -22.51 6.57 8.88
C THR A 117 -21.32 6.03 9.69
N SER A 118 -21.41 4.80 10.24
CA SER A 118 -20.32 4.16 11.00
C SER A 118 -19.06 3.93 10.18
N LYS A 119 -19.16 3.80 8.84
CA LYS A 119 -18.04 3.62 7.93
C LYS A 119 -17.54 4.91 7.28
N ARG A 120 -18.07 6.07 7.69
CA ARG A 120 -17.75 7.37 7.08
C ARG A 120 -16.26 7.59 6.84
N SER A 121 -15.42 7.35 7.85
CA SER A 121 -13.98 7.60 7.71
C SER A 121 -13.34 6.73 6.63
N ASP A 122 -13.75 5.46 6.53
CA ASP A 122 -13.18 4.52 5.55
C ASP A 122 -13.73 4.77 4.14
N ILE A 123 -15.01 5.15 4.02
CA ILE A 123 -15.61 5.62 2.76
C ILE A 123 -14.84 6.84 2.23
N GLU A 124 -14.60 7.84 3.09
CA GLU A 124 -13.83 9.03 2.72
C GLU A 124 -12.35 8.70 2.40
N ASP A 125 -11.72 7.80 3.16
CA ASP A 125 -10.34 7.34 2.91
C ASP A 125 -10.26 6.68 1.52
N THR A 126 -11.20 5.77 1.21
CA THR A 126 -11.31 5.06 -0.07
C THR A 126 -11.47 6.03 -1.23
N ALA A 127 -12.42 6.96 -1.12
CA ALA A 127 -12.69 7.95 -2.15
C ALA A 127 -11.46 8.85 -2.40
N ALA A 128 -10.78 9.31 -1.34
CA ALA A 128 -9.57 10.11 -1.45
C ALA A 128 -8.42 9.37 -2.16
N ILE A 129 -8.25 8.07 -1.89
CA ILE A 129 -7.24 7.22 -2.57
C ILE A 129 -7.53 7.13 -4.07
N ILE A 130 -8.80 6.94 -4.46
CA ILE A 130 -9.22 6.85 -5.86
C ILE A 130 -9.06 8.20 -6.58
N MET A 131 -9.38 9.31 -5.91
CA MET A 131 -9.30 10.65 -6.48
C MET A 131 -7.88 11.17 -6.67
N LEU A 132 -6.94 10.81 -5.79
CA LEU A 132 -5.57 11.35 -5.83
C LEU A 132 -4.93 11.26 -7.24
N PRO A 133 -4.90 10.09 -7.91
CA PRO A 133 -4.41 10.00 -9.29
C PRO A 133 -5.18 10.88 -10.30
N GLN A 134 -6.50 11.03 -10.13
CA GLN A 134 -7.38 11.79 -11.02
C GLN A 134 -7.08 13.31 -10.91
N LEU A 135 -6.93 13.82 -9.68
CA LEU A 135 -6.67 15.23 -9.38
C LEU A 135 -5.32 15.72 -9.93
N MET A 136 -4.35 14.82 -10.10
CA MET A 136 -3.04 15.11 -10.68
C MET A 136 -3.06 15.20 -12.23
N LYS A 137 -4.23 15.04 -12.88
CA LYS A 137 -4.50 15.30 -14.31
C LYS A 137 -3.45 14.72 -15.29
N ARG A 138 -2.93 13.52 -15.00
CA ARG A 138 -1.96 12.81 -15.85
C ARG A 138 -2.20 11.32 -15.99
N MET A 139 -3.45 10.88 -15.89
CA MET A 139 -3.79 9.57 -16.41
C MET A 139 -4.31 9.75 -17.84
N ASN A 140 -3.55 9.19 -18.79
CA ASN A 140 -4.18 8.69 -20.01
C ASN A 140 -5.39 7.86 -19.57
N LYS A 141 -6.52 7.99 -20.27
CA LYS A 141 -7.68 7.13 -20.08
C LYS A 141 -7.21 5.67 -20.23
N GLY A 142 -6.82 5.02 -19.14
CA GLY A 142 -6.15 3.71 -19.17
C GLY A 142 -5.21 3.43 -17.99
N THR A 143 -5.74 2.67 -17.03
CA THR A 143 -5.16 1.41 -16.49
C THR A 143 -4.15 1.37 -15.34
N VAL A 144 -3.82 2.43 -14.60
CA VAL A 144 -3.11 2.21 -13.30
C VAL A 144 -3.77 2.97 -12.15
N HIS A 145 -4.15 2.22 -11.11
CA HIS A 145 -4.81 2.74 -9.93
C HIS A 145 -3.93 2.50 -8.70
N LEU A 146 -4.00 3.37 -7.70
CA LEU A 146 -3.51 3.00 -6.35
C LEU A 146 -4.37 1.87 -5.78
N LEU A 147 -5.69 1.98 -6.01
CA LEU A 147 -6.73 1.05 -5.61
C LEU A 147 -7.66 0.78 -6.80
N LYS A 148 -7.76 -0.47 -7.22
CA LYS A 148 -8.74 -0.95 -8.20
C LYS A 148 -9.83 -1.73 -7.47
N ILE A 149 -11.05 -1.20 -7.51
CA ILE A 149 -12.26 -1.92 -7.10
C ILE A 149 -12.85 -2.50 -8.39
N CYS A 150 -12.93 -3.82 -8.47
CA CYS A 150 -13.45 -4.55 -9.62
C CYS A 150 -14.98 -4.52 -9.57
N SER A 151 -15.61 -4.20 -10.69
CA SER A 151 -17.06 -4.33 -10.84
C SER A 151 -17.48 -5.79 -10.99
N ASP A 152 -18.78 -6.08 -10.88
CA ASP A 152 -19.32 -7.44 -10.92
C ASP A 152 -19.04 -8.19 -12.24
N ASP A 153 -18.77 -7.46 -13.32
CA ASP A 153 -18.41 -7.99 -14.64
C ASP A 153 -16.90 -8.22 -14.83
N GLU A 154 -16.06 -7.79 -13.87
CA GLU A 154 -14.61 -7.94 -13.93
C GLU A 154 -14.13 -9.14 -13.09
N SER A 155 -13.34 -10.02 -13.71
CA SER A 155 -12.63 -11.08 -12.98
C SER A 155 -11.47 -10.48 -12.16
N ILE A 156 -11.59 -10.52 -10.83
CA ILE A 156 -10.52 -10.08 -9.92
C ILE A 156 -9.20 -10.81 -10.22
N ASP A 157 -9.26 -12.10 -10.55
CA ASP A 157 -8.06 -12.89 -10.88
C ASP A 157 -7.37 -12.37 -12.16
N ASP A 158 -8.14 -11.97 -13.18
CA ASP A 158 -7.59 -11.40 -14.41
C ASP A 158 -6.95 -10.03 -14.15
N VAL A 159 -7.52 -9.22 -13.26
CA VAL A 159 -6.96 -7.94 -12.82
C VAL A 159 -5.67 -8.18 -12.03
N ILE A 160 -5.63 -9.18 -11.14
CA ILE A 160 -4.41 -9.61 -10.44
C ILE A 160 -3.32 -10.00 -11.43
N GLN A 161 -3.65 -10.76 -12.49
CA GLN A 161 -2.66 -11.18 -13.50
C GLN A 161 -2.05 -10.02 -14.30
N GLN A 162 -2.67 -8.84 -14.29
CA GLN A 162 -2.15 -7.64 -14.96
C GLN A 162 -1.26 -6.78 -14.06
N ALA A 163 -1.28 -6.98 -12.74
CA ALA A 163 -0.56 -6.16 -11.78
C ALA A 163 0.94 -6.52 -11.71
N VAL A 164 1.78 -5.78 -12.45
CA VAL A 164 3.24 -5.98 -12.45
C VAL A 164 3.96 -5.32 -11.27
N SER A 165 3.46 -4.17 -10.81
CA SER A 165 3.97 -3.44 -9.64
C SER A 165 3.01 -3.57 -8.46
N PRO A 166 3.45 -3.26 -7.22
CA PRO A 166 2.57 -3.28 -6.08
C PRO A 166 1.33 -2.39 -6.27
N GLN A 167 0.15 -2.96 -6.02
CA GLN A 167 -1.15 -2.31 -6.18
C GLN A 167 -2.17 -2.88 -5.19
N LEU A 168 -3.15 -2.06 -4.79
CA LEU A 168 -4.32 -2.52 -4.04
C LEU A 168 -5.43 -2.93 -5.02
N ILE A 169 -5.95 -4.14 -4.86
CA ILE A 169 -7.02 -4.69 -5.70
C ILE A 169 -8.09 -5.30 -4.78
N GLY A 170 -9.35 -5.03 -5.07
CA GLY A 170 -10.46 -5.68 -4.39
C GLY A 170 -11.74 -5.68 -5.21
N GLY A 171 -12.79 -6.31 -4.67
CA GLY A 171 -14.15 -6.27 -5.20
C GLY A 171 -15.09 -5.51 -4.27
N GLY A 172 -16.31 -5.24 -4.74
CA GLY A 172 -17.34 -4.53 -3.97
C GLY A 172 -17.41 -3.05 -4.33
N GLU A 173 -17.52 -2.19 -3.31
CA GLU A 173 -17.78 -0.75 -3.48
C GLU A 173 -16.97 0.11 -2.51
N ILE A 174 -17.07 1.45 -2.67
CA ILE A 174 -16.36 2.40 -1.81
C ILE A 174 -16.75 2.18 -0.34
N GLY A 175 -15.77 1.97 0.54
CA GLY A 175 -15.99 1.70 1.97
C GLY A 175 -16.48 0.29 2.31
N ASN A 176 -16.62 -0.59 1.32
CA ASN A 176 -16.90 -2.01 1.54
C ASN A 176 -16.19 -2.89 0.50
N ILE A 177 -14.86 -2.99 0.65
CA ILE A 177 -14.02 -3.71 -0.30
C ILE A 177 -13.78 -5.13 0.22
N THR A 178 -14.42 -6.11 -0.41
CA THR A 178 -14.23 -7.53 -0.10
C THR A 178 -14.39 -8.37 -1.38
N PRO A 179 -13.40 -9.21 -1.75
CA PRO A 179 -12.10 -9.37 -1.09
C PRO A 179 -11.20 -8.15 -1.29
N PHE A 180 -10.15 -8.01 -0.46
CA PHE A 180 -9.19 -6.90 -0.54
C PHE A 180 -7.74 -7.38 -0.42
N TYR A 181 -6.90 -7.01 -1.38
CA TYR A 181 -5.56 -7.56 -1.57
C TYR A 181 -4.49 -6.49 -1.78
N LEU A 182 -3.30 -6.76 -1.25
CA LEU A 182 -2.05 -6.23 -1.81
C LEU A 182 -1.53 -7.24 -2.82
N VAL A 183 -1.29 -6.77 -4.04
CA VAL A 183 -0.80 -7.59 -5.16
C VAL A 183 0.50 -7.00 -5.66
N ALA A 184 1.47 -7.85 -6.00
CA ALA A 184 2.69 -7.46 -6.69
C ALA A 184 3.17 -8.62 -7.57
N GLU A 185 3.74 -8.31 -8.74
CA GLU A 185 4.21 -9.32 -9.70
C GLU A 185 3.19 -10.44 -9.96
N ARG A 186 1.92 -10.04 -10.18
CA ARG A 186 0.78 -10.91 -10.53
C ARG A 186 0.38 -11.89 -9.44
N LYS A 187 0.81 -11.65 -8.20
CA LYS A 187 0.53 -12.51 -7.05
C LYS A 187 -0.01 -11.72 -5.89
N VAL A 188 -0.94 -12.33 -5.18
CA VAL A 188 -1.42 -11.82 -3.89
C VAL A 188 -0.30 -11.95 -2.87
N VAL A 189 0.16 -10.82 -2.33
CA VAL A 189 1.16 -10.72 -1.26
C VAL A 189 0.47 -10.77 0.10
N LEU A 190 -0.58 -9.95 0.28
CA LEU A 190 -1.38 -9.89 1.49
C LEU A 190 -2.86 -9.97 1.16
N LYS A 191 -3.59 -10.72 2.00
CA LYS A 191 -5.05 -10.68 2.08
C LYS A 191 -5.46 -9.85 3.28
N PHE A 192 -6.28 -8.85 3.05
CA PHE A 192 -6.81 -7.99 4.10
C PHE A 192 -8.17 -8.51 4.55
N ASN A 193 -8.34 -8.62 5.86
CA ASN A 193 -9.63 -8.86 6.50
C ASN A 193 -9.95 -7.59 7.30
N ASP A 194 -11.06 -6.93 6.98
CA ASP A 194 -11.55 -5.74 7.70
C ASP A 194 -10.48 -4.64 7.88
N MET A 195 -9.73 -4.34 6.82
CA MET A 195 -8.66 -3.34 6.84
C MET A 195 -9.16 -2.00 6.34
N GLU A 196 -8.99 -0.95 7.15
CA GLU A 196 -9.19 0.44 6.71
C GLU A 196 -8.28 0.80 5.52
N SER A 197 -8.84 1.52 4.56
CA SER A 197 -8.19 1.89 3.31
C SER A 197 -6.94 2.74 3.50
N SER A 198 -6.89 3.61 4.51
CA SER A 198 -5.67 4.37 4.87
C SER A 198 -4.53 3.46 5.34
N LYS A 199 -4.82 2.40 6.10
CA LYS A 199 -3.81 1.39 6.50
C LYS A 199 -3.36 0.55 5.30
N ALA A 200 -4.29 0.19 4.41
CA ALA A 200 -3.97 -0.52 3.18
C ALA A 200 -3.06 0.34 2.26
N LEU A 201 -3.31 1.64 2.14
CA LEU A 201 -2.44 2.59 1.43
C LEU A 201 -1.03 2.66 2.03
N ALA A 202 -0.93 2.70 3.36
CA ALA A 202 0.37 2.71 4.02
C ALA A 202 1.14 1.39 3.78
N ILE A 203 0.44 0.25 3.76
CA ILE A 203 1.00 -1.06 3.40
C ILE A 203 1.44 -1.10 1.92
N LEU A 204 0.65 -0.52 1.01
CA LEU A 204 1.03 -0.37 -0.40
C LEU A 204 2.34 0.40 -0.52
N MET A 205 2.46 1.55 0.13
CA MET A 205 3.71 2.33 0.13
C MET A 205 4.88 1.53 0.71
N ALA A 206 4.66 0.85 1.83
CA ALA A 206 5.67 0.00 2.48
C ALA A 206 6.20 -1.12 1.56
N SER A 207 5.35 -1.67 0.69
CA SER A 207 5.75 -2.76 -0.21
C SER A 207 6.88 -2.40 -1.17
N TYR A 208 6.87 -1.17 -1.70
CA TYR A 208 7.95 -0.68 -2.58
C TYR A 208 9.29 -0.66 -1.85
N TYR A 209 9.29 -0.30 -0.57
CA TYR A 209 10.49 -0.26 0.25
C TYR A 209 10.96 -1.66 0.66
N ILE A 210 10.05 -2.53 1.09
CA ILE A 210 10.35 -3.90 1.50
C ILE A 210 10.97 -4.67 0.34
N PHE A 211 10.36 -4.60 -0.84
CA PHE A 211 10.80 -5.33 -2.03
C PHE A 211 11.83 -4.57 -2.87
N ASN A 212 12.24 -3.37 -2.46
CA ASN A 212 13.18 -2.52 -3.19
C ASN A 212 12.75 -2.30 -4.65
N MET A 213 11.47 -2.01 -4.86
CA MET A 213 10.87 -1.79 -6.18
C MET A 213 10.79 -0.30 -6.50
N GLU A 214 10.99 0.04 -7.77
CA GLU A 214 10.75 1.39 -8.24
C GLU A 214 9.25 1.68 -8.41
N TYR A 215 8.86 2.93 -8.20
CA TYR A 215 7.50 3.36 -8.53
C TYR A 215 7.25 3.29 -10.05
N PRO A 216 6.09 2.74 -10.48
CA PRO A 216 5.76 2.63 -11.90
C PRO A 216 5.78 4.01 -12.56
N SER A 217 6.41 4.10 -13.73
CA SER A 217 6.74 5.38 -14.40
C SER A 217 5.52 6.27 -14.66
N ASN A 218 4.38 5.66 -14.99
CA ASN A 218 3.11 6.36 -15.25
C ASN A 218 2.41 6.88 -13.99
N MET A 219 2.74 6.34 -12.81
CA MET A 219 2.17 6.77 -11.52
C MET A 219 3.22 7.34 -10.57
N ARG A 220 4.47 7.50 -11.04
CA ARG A 220 5.60 7.95 -10.20
C ARG A 220 5.29 9.25 -9.46
N ASN A 221 4.67 10.22 -10.12
CA ASN A 221 4.33 11.50 -9.46
C ASN A 221 3.31 11.32 -8.31
N VAL A 222 2.36 10.39 -8.45
CA VAL A 222 1.38 10.09 -7.40
C VAL A 222 2.08 9.49 -6.18
N TYR A 223 2.96 8.51 -6.41
CA TYR A 223 3.74 7.91 -5.32
C TYR A 223 4.70 8.92 -4.67
N LEU A 224 5.29 9.84 -5.42
CA LEU A 224 6.13 10.91 -4.87
C LEU A 224 5.32 11.90 -4.02
N VAL A 225 4.05 12.18 -4.38
CA VAL A 225 3.15 12.96 -3.53
C VAL A 225 2.87 12.22 -2.23
N LEU A 226 2.56 10.92 -2.28
CA LEU A 226 2.36 10.12 -1.07
C LEU A 226 3.62 10.08 -0.21
N GLU A 227 4.77 9.79 -0.79
CA GLU A 227 6.06 9.79 -0.09
C GLU A 227 6.35 11.14 0.60
N ALA A 228 6.10 12.26 -0.09
CA ALA A 228 6.28 13.60 0.49
C ALA A 228 5.28 13.90 1.61
N THR A 229 4.03 13.45 1.48
CA THR A 229 2.94 13.84 2.39
C THR A 229 2.79 12.92 3.59
N ILE A 230 2.77 11.60 3.40
CA ILE A 230 2.52 10.64 4.48
C ILE A 230 3.80 10.07 5.06
N MET A 231 4.93 10.12 4.34
CA MET A 231 6.25 9.68 4.86
C MET A 231 7.18 10.85 5.20
N GLY A 232 6.81 12.09 4.87
CA GLY A 232 7.66 13.27 5.11
C GLY A 232 8.95 13.32 4.28
N ARG A 233 9.08 12.49 3.23
CA ARG A 233 10.30 12.40 2.41
C ARG A 233 10.13 13.25 1.15
N THR A 234 10.69 14.45 1.16
CA THR A 234 10.43 15.46 0.10
C THR A 234 11.55 15.56 -0.94
N ALA A 235 12.67 14.87 -0.78
CA ALA A 235 13.86 15.03 -1.61
C ALA A 235 13.60 14.83 -3.12
N GLU A 236 12.89 13.76 -3.49
CA GLU A 236 12.55 13.48 -4.89
C GLU A 236 11.37 14.32 -5.38
N ALA A 237 10.40 14.60 -4.51
CA ALA A 237 9.28 15.49 -4.81
C ALA A 237 9.75 16.90 -5.20
N ARG A 238 10.72 17.46 -4.45
CA ARG A 238 11.31 18.79 -4.71
C ARG A 238 11.94 18.92 -6.09
N LYS A 239 12.41 17.82 -6.69
CA LYS A 239 13.00 17.79 -8.03
C LYS A 239 11.94 17.82 -9.16
N ARG A 240 10.66 17.62 -8.85
CA ARG A 240 9.59 17.47 -9.84
C ARG A 240 8.60 18.63 -9.75
N VAL A 241 8.66 19.55 -10.73
CA VAL A 241 7.77 20.73 -10.81
C VAL A 241 6.29 20.38 -10.68
N VAL A 242 5.85 19.29 -11.34
CA VAL A 242 4.44 18.84 -11.29
C VAL A 242 4.02 18.41 -9.88
N VAL A 243 4.92 17.73 -9.16
CA VAL A 243 4.66 17.25 -7.80
C VAL A 243 4.60 18.45 -6.84
N ASN A 244 5.57 19.36 -6.91
CA ASN A 244 5.57 20.57 -6.08
C ASN A 244 4.32 21.43 -6.32
N LYS A 245 3.92 21.64 -7.58
CA LYS A 245 2.71 22.39 -7.90
C LYS A 245 1.47 21.74 -7.27
N PHE A 246 1.37 20.41 -7.33
CA PHE A 246 0.24 19.71 -6.72
C PHE A 246 0.25 19.80 -5.19
N LEU A 247 1.43 19.75 -4.55
CA LEU A 247 1.57 19.88 -3.10
C LEU A 247 1.20 21.30 -2.62
N GLN A 248 1.51 22.33 -3.42
CA GLN A 248 1.04 23.69 -3.22
C GLN A 248 -0.49 23.79 -3.36
N GLU A 249 -1.09 23.15 -4.37
CA GLU A 249 -2.56 23.10 -4.53
C GLU A 249 -3.25 22.42 -3.33
N LEU A 250 -2.58 21.46 -2.69
CA LEU A 250 -3.07 20.84 -1.44
C LEU A 250 -2.82 21.71 -0.19
N ASN A 251 -2.18 22.87 -0.31
CA ASN A 251 -1.71 23.69 0.81
C ASN A 251 -0.87 22.87 1.81
N ILE A 252 0.00 21.97 1.34
CA ILE A 252 0.94 21.22 2.17
C ILE A 252 2.30 21.91 2.02
N GLU A 253 2.71 22.66 3.04
CA GLU A 253 4.05 23.23 3.12
C GLU A 253 5.07 22.14 3.48
N HIS A 254 6.30 22.27 2.95
CA HIS A 254 7.41 21.32 3.09
C HIS A 254 8.59 21.89 3.87
#